data_AF-A0A453AET3-F1
#
_entry.id   AF-A0A453AET3-F1
#
_cell.length_a   1.000
_cell.length_b   1.000
_cell.length_c   1.000
_cell.angle_alpha   90.00
_cell.angle_beta   90.00
_cell.angle_gamma   90.00
#
_symmetry.space_group_name_H-M   'P 1'
#
loop_
_entity.id
_entity.type
_entity.pdbx_description
1 polymer ?
#
loop_
_entity_poly.entity_id
_entity_poly.type
_entity_poly.pdbx_seq_one_letter_code
_entity_poly.pdbx_strand_id
1 'polypeptide(L)'
;MARSSSPLVNKASPTEQHRLLRARRSSKRVTALSPVALLDATLPGAEHLVPVLQQDDTSVVAAATAPKRDATLSDETLAVHAGEKMGKNGAMDTDSIATPIVSGTTHWFKSSGDLIAFKEGRRHSFEYGRYGNPTVKVLEDKISALERAESMLVTSSGMNAIVATLLALVPPGAGHVVTTTECYSEARAFIRDKLSKMGIKVTFVELNDMETLKAVLDMGDVTLFYTDSPSNPHLKCIDIKLVAELCHRKGALVCIDSTLASPINQKPLTLGADVVVHSATKYIAGHHDVSHRGMH
;
A
#
# COMPACT_ATOMS: atom_id res chain seq x y z
N MET A 1 -7.19 -53.55 30.39
CA MET A 1 -7.53 -54.14 29.07
C MET A 1 -6.89 -53.28 27.99
N ALA A 2 -6.32 -53.94 26.98
CA ALA A 2 -5.37 -53.46 25.95
C ALA A 2 -5.84 -52.21 25.14
N ARG A 3 -5.01 -51.41 24.46
CA ARG A 3 -3.87 -51.73 23.57
C ARG A 3 -2.90 -50.54 23.40
N SER A 4 -1.65 -50.90 23.11
CA SER A 4 -0.54 -50.07 22.61
C SER A 4 -0.66 -49.76 21.10
N SER A 5 -0.14 -48.62 20.64
CA SER A 5 0.39 -48.45 19.28
C SER A 5 1.44 -47.34 19.19
N SER A 6 2.66 -47.75 18.84
CA SER A 6 3.85 -46.93 18.56
C SER A 6 3.75 -46.19 17.20
N PRO A 7 4.63 -45.20 16.92
CA PRO A 7 4.50 -44.27 15.79
C PRO A 7 5.12 -44.81 14.49
N LEU A 8 4.48 -44.52 13.35
CA LEU A 8 4.98 -44.85 12.02
C LEU A 8 5.93 -43.77 11.49
N VAL A 9 7.21 -44.13 11.48
CA VAL A 9 8.30 -43.50 10.73
C VAL A 9 8.16 -43.90 9.25
N ASN A 10 8.02 -42.93 8.35
CA ASN A 10 8.02 -43.19 6.91
C ASN A 10 9.45 -43.05 6.36
N LYS A 11 10.11 -44.20 6.14
CA LYS A 11 11.41 -44.31 5.48
C LYS A 11 11.19 -44.39 3.96
N ALA A 12 11.44 -43.31 3.23
CA ALA A 12 11.60 -43.34 1.78
C ALA A 12 12.98 -43.95 1.43
N SER A 13 13.02 -44.79 0.39
CA SER A 13 14.17 -45.63 0.04
C SER A 13 15.17 -44.93 -0.91
N PRO A 14 16.46 -45.35 -0.94
CA PRO A 14 17.56 -44.59 -1.55
C PRO A 14 17.62 -44.54 -3.08
N THR A 15 16.62 -45.08 -3.79
CA THR A 15 16.64 -45.23 -5.25
C THR A 15 15.88 -44.13 -5.99
N GLU A 16 15.17 -43.25 -5.26
CA GLU A 16 14.40 -42.13 -5.86
C GLU A 16 15.13 -40.78 -5.81
N GLN A 17 16.25 -40.67 -5.08
CA GLN A 17 17.04 -39.42 -5.00
C GLN A 17 18.12 -39.27 -6.10
N HIS A 18 18.32 -40.27 -6.96
CA HIS A 18 19.33 -40.23 -8.03
C HIS A 18 18.81 -39.80 -9.41
N ARG A 19 17.52 -39.43 -9.53
CA ARG A 19 16.92 -38.99 -10.82
C ARG A 19 16.84 -37.46 -11.00
N LEU A 20 17.29 -36.67 -10.03
CA LEU A 20 17.20 -35.21 -10.04
C LEU A 20 18.53 -34.47 -10.32
N LEU A 21 19.63 -35.17 -10.66
CA LEU A 21 20.96 -34.55 -10.76
C LEU A 21 21.72 -34.70 -12.10
N ARG A 22 21.07 -35.08 -13.21
CA ARG A 22 21.70 -35.02 -14.55
C ARG A 22 20.74 -34.59 -15.66
N ALA A 23 20.67 -33.28 -15.91
CA ALA A 23 20.42 -32.72 -17.25
C ALA A 23 20.73 -31.21 -17.27
N ARG A 24 22.02 -30.85 -17.20
CA ARG A 24 22.51 -29.57 -17.74
C ARG A 24 23.12 -29.85 -19.12
N ARG A 25 22.84 -28.93 -20.06
CA ARG A 25 23.44 -28.70 -21.40
C ARG A 25 22.59 -29.15 -22.59
N SER A 26 21.80 -28.21 -23.11
CA SER A 26 21.68 -28.00 -24.56
C SER A 26 21.41 -26.52 -24.82
N SER A 27 22.41 -25.85 -25.38
CA SER A 27 22.33 -24.49 -25.90
C SER A 27 21.65 -24.55 -27.27
N LYS A 28 20.48 -23.92 -27.41
CA LYS A 28 19.95 -23.53 -28.71
C LYS A 28 19.71 -22.02 -28.69
N ARG A 29 20.42 -21.33 -29.59
CA ARG A 29 20.28 -19.90 -29.88
C ARG A 29 18.82 -19.57 -30.19
N VAL A 30 18.27 -18.59 -29.48
CA VAL A 30 17.04 -17.90 -29.90
C VAL A 30 17.46 -16.84 -30.91
N THR A 31 17.17 -17.07 -32.18
CA THR A 31 17.37 -16.10 -33.25
C THR A 31 16.29 -15.02 -33.13
N ALA A 32 16.70 -13.76 -33.01
CA ALA A 32 15.79 -12.61 -33.05
C ALA A 32 15.13 -12.53 -34.44
N LEU A 33 13.80 -12.47 -34.48
CA LEU A 33 13.05 -12.17 -35.69
C LEU A 33 13.13 -10.66 -35.96
N SER A 34 13.45 -10.29 -37.19
CA SER A 34 13.57 -8.88 -37.61
C SER A 34 12.21 -8.17 -37.66
N PRO A 35 12.13 -6.83 -37.57
CA PRO A 35 10.90 -6.06 -37.35
C PRO A 35 9.90 -6.03 -38.53
N VAL A 36 10.14 -6.78 -39.61
CA VAL A 36 9.37 -6.64 -40.87
C VAL A 36 8.25 -7.69 -41.02
N ALA A 37 8.10 -8.65 -40.10
CA ALA A 37 7.18 -9.78 -40.26
C ALA A 37 5.82 -9.65 -39.52
N LEU A 38 5.40 -8.45 -39.11
CA LEU A 38 4.18 -8.25 -38.31
C LEU A 38 3.13 -7.32 -38.97
N LEU A 39 3.32 -6.96 -40.25
CA LEU A 39 2.43 -5.99 -40.92
C LEU A 39 1.21 -6.58 -41.66
N ASP A 40 1.09 -7.91 -41.82
CA ASP A 40 0.09 -8.51 -42.74
C ASP A 40 -0.94 -9.45 -42.07
N ALA A 41 -1.18 -9.32 -40.77
CA ALA A 41 -2.25 -10.08 -40.11
C ALA A 41 -3.55 -9.27 -40.02
N THR A 42 -4.24 -9.08 -41.15
CA THR A 42 -5.64 -8.60 -41.16
C THR A 42 -6.61 -9.76 -40.95
N LEU A 43 -7.50 -9.65 -39.95
CA LEU A 43 -8.61 -10.58 -39.75
C LEU A 43 -9.61 -10.47 -40.93
N PRO A 44 -10.16 -11.58 -41.46
CA PRO A 44 -11.14 -11.50 -42.54
C PRO A 44 -12.47 -10.92 -42.02
N GLY A 45 -12.93 -9.81 -42.64
CA GLY A 45 -14.25 -9.20 -42.38
C GLY A 45 -14.27 -7.69 -42.14
N ALA A 46 -13.15 -6.97 -42.21
CA ALA A 46 -13.10 -5.52 -42.01
C ALA A 46 -13.18 -4.75 -43.33
N GLU A 47 -14.35 -4.73 -43.97
CA GLU A 47 -14.62 -3.83 -45.09
C GLU A 47 -15.60 -2.74 -44.65
N HIS A 48 -15.21 -1.48 -44.90
CA HIS A 48 -15.83 -0.20 -44.52
C HIS A 48 -15.58 0.34 -43.11
N LEU A 49 -14.41 0.96 -42.93
CA LEU A 49 -14.24 2.06 -41.98
C LEU A 49 -14.20 3.39 -42.77
N VAL A 50 -15.27 4.18 -42.62
CA VAL A 50 -15.32 5.58 -43.02
C VAL A 50 -14.34 6.35 -42.10
N PRO A 51 -13.50 7.27 -42.62
CA PRO A 51 -12.59 8.02 -41.77
C PRO A 51 -13.38 8.96 -40.86
N VAL A 52 -13.42 8.65 -39.56
CA VAL A 52 -13.89 9.59 -38.55
C VAL A 52 -12.79 10.64 -38.37
N LEU A 53 -13.14 11.83 -38.82
CA LEU A 53 -12.48 13.12 -38.67
C LEU A 53 -11.39 13.18 -37.58
N GLN A 54 -10.19 13.49 -38.06
CA GLN A 54 -9.06 13.97 -37.31
C GLN A 54 -9.45 15.28 -36.61
N GLN A 55 -9.77 15.22 -35.33
CA GLN A 55 -9.75 16.41 -34.47
C GLN A 55 -8.37 16.46 -33.82
N ASP A 56 -7.60 17.47 -34.21
CA ASP A 56 -6.33 17.83 -33.60
C ASP A 56 -6.55 18.27 -32.15
N ASP A 57 -6.54 17.32 -31.22
CA ASP A 57 -6.44 17.60 -29.78
C ASP A 57 -4.96 17.82 -29.42
N THR A 58 -4.42 18.97 -29.83
CA THR A 58 -3.21 19.53 -29.20
C THR A 58 -3.57 20.06 -27.82
N SER A 59 -3.89 19.18 -26.88
CA SER A 59 -3.91 19.53 -25.46
C SER A 59 -2.50 19.35 -24.91
N VAL A 60 -1.85 20.49 -24.72
CA VAL A 60 -0.52 20.62 -24.14
C VAL A 60 -0.52 19.99 -22.75
N VAL A 61 0.50 19.19 -22.50
CA VAL A 61 0.75 18.43 -21.27
C VAL A 61 0.78 19.37 -20.06
N ALA A 62 -0.32 19.45 -19.32
CA ALA A 62 -0.25 19.81 -17.92
C ALA A 62 0.04 18.52 -17.16
N ALA A 63 1.26 18.39 -16.60
CA ALA A 63 1.50 17.44 -15.54
C ALA A 63 0.35 17.59 -14.54
N ALA A 64 -0.34 16.47 -14.21
CA ALA A 64 -1.43 16.46 -13.25
C ALA A 64 -0.88 16.97 -11.92
N THR A 65 -0.95 18.28 -11.75
CA THR A 65 -0.53 18.96 -10.55
C THR A 65 -1.63 18.61 -9.57
N ALA A 66 -1.29 17.94 -8.47
CA ALA A 66 -2.23 17.71 -7.39
C ALA A 66 -2.98 19.03 -7.13
N PRO A 67 -4.32 19.02 -7.09
CA PRO A 67 -5.08 20.25 -6.90
C PRO A 67 -4.52 20.98 -5.69
N LYS A 68 -4.19 22.28 -5.85
CA LYS A 68 -3.72 23.12 -4.74
C LYS A 68 -4.74 22.98 -3.60
N ARG A 69 -4.34 22.25 -2.56
CA ARG A 69 -5.20 21.92 -1.43
C ARG A 69 -5.48 23.22 -0.68
N ASP A 70 -6.75 23.60 -0.62
CA ASP A 70 -7.16 24.80 0.10
C ASP A 70 -7.01 24.54 1.60
N ALA A 71 -5.95 25.09 2.19
CA ALA A 71 -5.60 24.92 3.60
C ALA A 71 -6.62 25.55 4.57
N THR A 72 -7.72 26.09 4.05
CA THR A 72 -8.74 26.84 4.78
C THR A 72 -10.01 26.04 5.10
N LEU A 73 -10.18 24.82 4.54
CA LEU A 73 -11.38 24.01 4.78
C LEU A 73 -11.31 23.26 6.12
N SER A 74 -12.43 23.27 6.83
CA SER A 74 -12.60 22.54 8.10
C SER A 74 -12.62 21.03 7.88
N ASP A 75 -12.26 20.25 8.91
CA ASP A 75 -12.26 18.79 8.82
C ASP A 75 -13.66 18.22 8.56
N GLU A 76 -14.73 18.85 9.06
CA GLU A 76 -16.11 18.46 8.76
C GLU A 76 -16.42 18.62 7.27
N THR A 77 -16.00 19.74 6.69
CA THR A 77 -16.20 20.01 5.25
C THR A 77 -15.41 19.01 4.41
N LEU A 78 -14.17 18.69 4.81
CA LEU A 78 -13.34 17.71 4.12
C LEU A 78 -13.91 16.29 4.26
N ALA A 79 -14.40 15.90 5.44
CA ALA A 79 -14.99 14.58 5.65
C ALA A 79 -16.17 14.34 4.71
N VAL A 80 -16.98 15.37 4.45
CA VAL A 80 -18.10 15.26 3.51
C VAL A 80 -17.63 15.36 2.06
N HIS A 81 -16.80 16.35 1.70
CA HIS A 81 -16.60 16.71 0.29
C HIS A 81 -15.23 16.36 -0.30
N ALA A 82 -14.19 16.14 0.50
CA ALA A 82 -12.87 15.86 -0.04
C ALA A 82 -12.87 14.56 -0.86
N GLY A 83 -12.15 14.58 -1.99
CA GLY A 83 -12.10 13.48 -2.97
C GLY A 83 -13.37 13.32 -3.82
N GLU A 84 -14.51 13.85 -3.38
CA GLU A 84 -15.78 13.79 -4.09
C GLU A 84 -15.92 14.98 -5.07
N LYS A 85 -16.61 14.76 -6.18
CA LYS A 85 -16.82 15.81 -7.18
C LYS A 85 -17.81 16.87 -6.70
N MET A 86 -17.46 18.13 -6.94
CA MET A 86 -18.41 19.12 -7.43
C MET A 86 -18.14 19.33 -8.94
N GLY A 87 -18.72 18.51 -9.81
CA GLY A 87 -18.67 18.69 -11.27
C GLY A 87 -17.44 18.12 -12.02
N LYS A 88 -17.24 18.59 -13.27
CA LYS A 88 -16.47 17.97 -14.38
C LYS A 88 -14.99 17.59 -14.14
N ASN A 89 -14.39 17.84 -12.97
CA ASN A 89 -12.93 17.76 -12.76
C ASN A 89 -12.39 16.63 -11.84
N GLY A 90 -13.21 15.87 -11.14
CA GLY A 90 -12.81 14.68 -10.35
C GLY A 90 -12.69 13.34 -11.13
N ALA A 91 -12.42 12.24 -10.39
CA ALA A 91 -11.97 10.94 -10.91
C ALA A 91 -12.91 10.18 -11.87
N MET A 92 -14.21 10.51 -11.89
CA MET A 92 -15.20 9.89 -12.78
C MET A 92 -16.13 10.93 -13.39
N ASP A 93 -16.28 10.99 -14.72
CA ASP A 93 -17.26 11.89 -15.35
C ASP A 93 -18.70 11.41 -15.09
N THR A 94 -19.40 12.08 -14.18
CA THR A 94 -20.78 11.76 -13.76
C THR A 94 -21.48 13.03 -13.23
N ASP A 95 -22.79 13.09 -13.39
CA ASP A 95 -23.71 14.09 -12.82
C ASP A 95 -24.35 13.63 -11.50
N SER A 96 -24.01 12.42 -11.02
CA SER A 96 -24.45 11.91 -9.72
C SER A 96 -23.80 12.69 -8.58
N ILE A 97 -24.60 12.98 -7.55
CA ILE A 97 -24.10 13.55 -6.28
C ILE A 97 -23.25 12.52 -5.52
N ALA A 98 -23.72 11.27 -5.46
CA ALA A 98 -22.98 10.19 -4.81
C ALA A 98 -21.89 9.65 -5.73
N THR A 99 -20.76 9.25 -5.13
CA THR A 99 -19.69 8.56 -5.86
C THR A 99 -20.19 7.22 -6.39
N PRO A 100 -20.18 6.98 -7.73
CA PRO A 100 -20.59 5.71 -8.29
C PRO A 100 -19.67 4.56 -7.88
N ILE A 101 -20.24 3.36 -7.70
CA ILE A 101 -19.47 2.16 -7.40
C ILE A 101 -19.00 1.51 -8.71
N VAL A 102 -17.69 1.47 -8.92
CA VAL A 102 -17.08 0.81 -10.08
C VAL A 102 -16.57 -0.58 -9.68
N SER A 103 -17.33 -1.62 -10.03
CA SER A 103 -16.98 -3.03 -9.75
C SER A 103 -16.12 -3.69 -10.84
N GLY A 104 -15.82 -2.97 -11.93
CA GLY A 104 -14.99 -3.47 -13.03
C GLY A 104 -13.54 -3.71 -12.59
N THR A 105 -12.94 -4.82 -13.06
CA THR A 105 -11.56 -5.19 -12.71
C THR A 105 -10.54 -4.70 -13.74
N THR A 106 -10.95 -4.43 -14.97
CA THR A 106 -10.07 -4.02 -16.08
C THR A 106 -10.62 -2.76 -16.74
N HIS A 107 -9.70 -1.91 -17.21
CA HIS A 107 -10.04 -0.67 -17.90
C HIS A 107 -9.56 -0.74 -19.34
N TRP A 108 -10.42 -0.31 -20.26
CA TRP A 108 -10.15 -0.36 -21.69
C TRP A 108 -9.28 0.83 -22.14
N PHE A 109 -8.58 0.64 -23.26
CA PHE A 109 -7.82 1.67 -23.96
C PHE A 109 -8.48 1.93 -25.31
N LYS A 110 -8.52 3.21 -25.74
CA LYS A 110 -9.19 3.58 -26.99
C LYS A 110 -8.49 3.01 -28.22
N SER A 111 -7.17 2.86 -28.14
CA SER A 111 -6.32 2.34 -29.24
C SER A 111 -5.00 1.80 -28.69
N SER A 112 -4.22 1.14 -29.53
CA SER A 112 -2.86 0.73 -29.17
C SER A 112 -1.94 1.93 -28.87
N GLY A 113 -2.16 3.07 -29.53
CA GLY A 113 -1.45 4.32 -29.23
C GLY A 113 -1.75 4.84 -27.82
N ASP A 114 -3.01 4.70 -27.38
CA ASP A 114 -3.45 5.04 -26.02
C ASP A 114 -2.80 4.16 -24.94
N LEU A 115 -2.62 2.86 -25.25
CA LEU A 115 -1.89 1.93 -24.39
C LEU A 115 -0.39 2.25 -24.31
N ILE A 116 0.25 2.56 -25.43
CA ILE A 116 1.67 2.97 -25.46
C ILE A 116 1.87 4.24 -24.64
N ALA A 117 0.99 5.24 -24.82
CA ALA A 117 1.04 6.48 -24.05
C ALA A 117 0.92 6.24 -22.54
N PHE A 118 0.07 5.30 -22.11
CA PHE A 118 -0.01 4.90 -20.71
C PHE A 118 1.27 4.23 -20.22
N LYS A 119 1.82 3.27 -20.98
CA LYS A 119 3.07 2.57 -20.60
C LYS A 119 4.28 3.51 -20.52
N GLU A 120 4.29 4.57 -21.31
CA GLU A 120 5.31 5.63 -21.27
C GLU A 120 5.02 6.74 -20.25
N GLY A 121 3.94 6.64 -19.46
CA GLY A 121 3.58 7.64 -18.44
C GLY A 121 3.00 8.94 -18.99
N ARG A 122 2.70 9.01 -20.29
CA ARG A 122 2.06 10.18 -20.94
C ARG A 122 0.54 10.22 -20.75
N ARG A 123 -0.06 9.14 -20.26
CA ARG A 123 -1.48 9.04 -19.92
C ARG A 123 -1.69 8.31 -18.61
N HIS A 124 -2.65 8.77 -17.81
CA HIS A 124 -3.11 8.06 -16.62
C HIS A 124 -4.25 7.08 -16.93
N SER A 125 -4.17 5.88 -16.39
CA SER A 125 -5.24 4.87 -16.40
C SER A 125 -5.11 4.02 -15.15
N PHE A 126 -6.23 3.54 -14.63
CA PHE A 126 -6.21 2.56 -13.55
C PHE A 126 -5.73 1.18 -14.02
N GLU A 127 -5.80 0.89 -15.34
CA GLU A 127 -5.40 -0.35 -16.03
C GLU A 127 -6.10 -1.61 -15.46
N TYR A 128 -5.77 -1.98 -14.22
CA TYR A 128 -6.26 -3.13 -13.50
C TYR A 128 -6.61 -2.77 -12.05
N GLY A 129 -7.75 -3.25 -11.56
CA GLY A 129 -8.34 -2.91 -10.24
C GLY A 129 -7.44 -3.18 -9.03
N ARG A 130 -6.39 -4.00 -9.20
CA ARG A 130 -5.36 -4.22 -8.17
C ARG A 130 -4.49 -2.97 -7.91
N TYR A 131 -4.24 -2.16 -8.94
CA TYR A 131 -3.34 -1.01 -8.86
C TYR A 131 -4.09 0.29 -8.55
N GLY A 132 -5.38 0.32 -8.86
CA GLY A 132 -6.25 1.40 -8.46
C GLY A 132 -7.66 1.21 -9.00
N ASN A 133 -8.59 1.93 -8.38
CA ASN A 133 -9.99 1.92 -8.75
C ASN A 133 -10.54 3.33 -8.52
N PRO A 134 -11.35 3.89 -9.43
CA PRO A 134 -11.86 5.26 -9.28
C PRO A 134 -12.69 5.47 -8.01
N THR A 135 -13.45 4.46 -7.56
CA THR A 135 -14.21 4.51 -6.29
C THR A 135 -13.25 4.57 -5.10
N VAL A 136 -12.20 3.74 -5.11
CA VAL A 136 -11.20 3.69 -4.04
C VAL A 136 -10.38 4.97 -3.99
N LYS A 137 -10.06 5.55 -5.15
CA LYS A 137 -9.32 6.80 -5.28
C LYS A 137 -10.00 7.96 -4.53
N VAL A 138 -11.34 8.02 -4.55
CA VAL A 138 -12.11 9.01 -3.79
C VAL A 138 -11.87 8.88 -2.29
N LEU A 139 -11.88 7.66 -1.75
CA LEU A 139 -11.57 7.41 -0.34
C LEU A 139 -10.11 7.78 -0.02
N GLU A 140 -9.17 7.42 -0.88
CA GLU A 140 -7.75 7.79 -0.72
C GLU A 140 -7.56 9.30 -0.66
N ASP A 141 -8.19 10.04 -1.58
CA ASP A 141 -8.10 11.51 -1.60
C ASP A 141 -8.77 12.15 -0.38
N LYS A 142 -9.91 11.62 0.06
CA LYS A 142 -10.64 12.10 1.23
C LYS A 142 -9.81 11.98 2.51
N ILE A 143 -9.31 10.79 2.79
CA ILE A 143 -8.51 10.54 4.00
C ILE A 143 -7.15 11.22 3.90
N SER A 144 -6.53 11.29 2.71
CA SER A 144 -5.31 12.10 2.51
C SER A 144 -5.52 13.55 2.89
N ALA A 145 -6.66 14.14 2.50
CA ALA A 145 -7.00 15.51 2.85
C ALA A 145 -7.18 15.69 4.36
N LEU A 146 -7.85 14.75 5.04
CA LEU A 146 -8.05 14.79 6.49
C LEU A 146 -6.73 14.63 7.27
N GLU A 147 -5.87 13.70 6.88
CA GLU A 147 -4.55 13.48 7.50
C GLU A 147 -3.51 14.54 7.14
N ARG A 148 -3.82 15.40 6.15
CA ARG A 148 -2.85 16.30 5.52
C ARG A 148 -1.68 15.55 4.87
N ALA A 149 -1.94 14.32 4.43
CA ALA A 149 -0.99 13.43 3.78
C ALA A 149 -0.82 13.75 2.29
N GLU A 150 0.37 13.64 1.73
CA GLU A 150 0.60 13.81 0.29
C GLU A 150 -0.17 12.79 -0.55
N SER A 151 -0.22 11.53 -0.08
CA SER A 151 -0.92 10.42 -0.72
C SER A 151 -1.40 9.42 0.33
N MET A 152 -2.34 8.55 -0.07
CA MET A 152 -2.83 7.43 0.72
C MET A 152 -2.97 6.22 -0.18
N LEU A 153 -2.72 5.03 0.39
CA LEU A 153 -3.06 3.75 -0.20
C LEU A 153 -4.11 3.03 0.65
N VAL A 154 -5.19 2.58 0.04
CA VAL A 154 -6.17 1.70 0.70
C VAL A 154 -5.73 0.25 0.57
N THR A 155 -5.75 -0.49 1.68
CA THR A 155 -5.42 -1.93 1.71
C THR A 155 -6.61 -2.76 2.20
N SER A 156 -6.45 -4.09 2.15
CA SER A 156 -7.48 -5.03 2.59
C SER A 156 -7.80 -4.99 4.10
N SER A 157 -6.88 -4.54 4.94
CA SER A 157 -7.13 -4.49 6.39
C SER A 157 -6.07 -3.62 7.07
N GLY A 158 -6.34 -3.19 8.32
CA GLY A 158 -5.32 -2.50 9.13
C GLY A 158 -4.02 -3.30 9.25
N MET A 159 -4.13 -4.62 9.47
CA MET A 159 -2.93 -5.48 9.51
C MET A 159 -2.19 -5.53 8.17
N ASN A 160 -2.89 -5.52 7.02
CA ASN A 160 -2.21 -5.45 5.74
C ASN A 160 -1.53 -4.09 5.53
N ALA A 161 -2.13 -2.98 5.97
CA ALA A 161 -1.48 -1.67 5.94
C ALA A 161 -0.19 -1.67 6.77
N ILE A 162 -0.22 -2.22 7.99
CA ILE A 162 0.96 -2.34 8.87
C ILE A 162 2.03 -3.22 8.21
N VAL A 163 1.66 -4.42 7.76
CA VAL A 163 2.59 -5.39 7.16
C VAL A 163 3.22 -4.84 5.88
N ALA A 164 2.42 -4.29 4.96
CA ALA A 164 2.90 -3.71 3.72
C ALA A 164 3.86 -2.55 3.98
N THR A 165 3.56 -1.68 4.95
CA THR A 165 4.43 -0.57 5.35
C THR A 165 5.77 -1.08 5.87
N LEU A 166 5.75 -2.02 6.82
CA LEU A 166 6.98 -2.57 7.40
C LEU A 166 7.84 -3.29 6.36
N LEU A 167 7.22 -4.09 5.49
CA LEU A 167 7.94 -4.84 4.44
C LEU A 167 8.47 -3.93 3.31
N ALA A 168 7.81 -2.81 3.03
CA ALA A 168 8.24 -1.87 2.01
C ALA A 168 9.39 -0.98 2.48
N LEU A 169 9.39 -0.60 3.76
CA LEU A 169 10.32 0.39 4.31
C LEU A 169 11.53 -0.23 5.02
N VAL A 170 11.43 -1.46 5.52
CA VAL A 170 12.49 -2.09 6.32
C VAL A 170 13.22 -3.15 5.49
N PRO A 171 14.50 -2.93 5.15
CA PRO A 171 15.27 -3.90 4.36
C PRO A 171 15.45 -5.22 5.11
N PRO A 172 15.17 -6.37 4.48
CA PRO A 172 15.47 -7.67 5.09
C PRO A 172 16.99 -7.84 5.30
N GLY A 173 17.38 -8.51 6.39
CA GLY A 173 18.77 -8.81 6.73
C GLY A 173 19.62 -7.65 7.25
N ALA A 174 19.17 -6.40 7.10
CA ALA A 174 19.92 -5.21 7.54
C ALA A 174 19.07 -4.21 8.33
N GLY A 175 17.75 -4.22 8.16
CA GLY A 175 16.87 -3.26 8.81
C GLY A 175 16.75 -3.47 10.32
N HIS A 176 16.42 -2.39 11.03
CA HIS A 176 16.17 -2.39 12.46
C HIS A 176 14.88 -1.64 12.77
N VAL A 177 13.90 -2.34 13.36
CA VAL A 177 12.64 -1.77 13.84
C VAL A 177 12.69 -1.55 15.34
N VAL A 178 12.33 -0.35 15.78
CA VAL A 178 12.03 -0.06 17.19
C VAL A 178 10.52 0.08 17.34
N THR A 179 9.94 -0.56 18.35
CA THR A 179 8.50 -0.45 18.63
C THR A 179 8.23 -0.43 20.11
N THR A 180 7.05 0.02 20.52
CA THR A 180 6.67 0.00 21.93
C THR A 180 6.20 -1.38 22.39
N THR A 181 6.37 -1.68 23.67
CA THR A 181 5.88 -2.93 24.29
C THR A 181 4.35 -3.01 24.29
N GLU A 182 3.65 -1.88 24.26
CA GLU A 182 2.19 -1.77 24.30
C GLU A 182 1.53 -1.60 22.93
N CYS A 183 2.29 -1.69 21.83
CA CYS A 183 1.68 -1.66 20.51
C CYS A 183 0.72 -2.85 20.29
N TYR A 184 -0.19 -2.71 19.34
CA TYR A 184 -1.23 -3.66 19.00
C TYR A 184 -0.67 -5.08 18.91
N SER A 185 -1.28 -6.03 19.63
CA SER A 185 -0.70 -7.35 19.89
C SER A 185 -0.31 -8.13 18.64
N GLU A 186 -1.10 -8.02 17.57
CA GLU A 186 -0.89 -8.71 16.30
C GLU A 186 0.22 -8.04 15.48
N ALA A 187 0.32 -6.72 15.51
CA ALA A 187 1.45 -5.98 14.94
C ALA A 187 2.74 -6.36 15.69
N ARG A 188 2.71 -6.37 17.02
CA ARG A 188 3.82 -6.79 17.89
C ARG A 188 4.27 -8.22 17.60
N ALA A 189 3.33 -9.15 17.43
CA ALA A 189 3.62 -10.54 17.10
C ALA A 189 4.24 -10.67 15.70
N PHE A 190 3.74 -9.93 14.71
CA PHE A 190 4.33 -9.90 13.37
C PHE A 190 5.77 -9.38 13.40
N ILE A 191 6.01 -8.24 14.07
CA ILE A 191 7.34 -7.64 14.22
C ILE A 191 8.28 -8.63 14.91
N ARG A 192 7.88 -9.19 16.07
CA ARG A 192 8.70 -10.13 16.83
C ARG A 192 9.00 -11.43 16.06
N ASP A 193 7.99 -12.06 15.48
CA ASP A 193 8.09 -13.46 15.03
C ASP A 193 8.36 -13.60 13.53
N LYS A 194 7.97 -12.61 12.72
CA LYS A 194 8.11 -12.66 11.26
C LYS A 194 9.27 -11.82 10.78
N LEU A 195 9.38 -10.55 11.20
CA LEU A 195 10.49 -9.70 10.77
C LEU A 195 11.83 -10.24 11.27
N SER A 196 11.91 -10.74 12.51
CA SER A 196 13.13 -11.36 13.02
C SER A 196 13.61 -12.55 12.18
N LYS A 197 12.69 -13.34 11.60
CA LYS A 197 13.04 -14.46 10.70
C LYS A 197 13.56 -14.00 9.34
N MET A 198 13.31 -12.74 8.97
CA MET A 198 13.85 -12.09 7.78
C MET A 198 15.19 -11.42 8.06
N GLY A 199 15.78 -11.62 9.25
CA GLY A 199 17.04 -11.00 9.65
C GLY A 199 16.92 -9.52 10.02
N ILE A 200 15.70 -9.02 10.24
CA ILE A 200 15.46 -7.66 10.71
C ILE A 200 15.67 -7.63 12.23
N LYS A 201 16.48 -6.70 12.72
CA LYS A 201 16.65 -6.47 14.16
C LYS A 201 15.39 -5.82 14.71
N VAL A 202 14.96 -6.25 15.89
CA VAL A 202 13.80 -5.69 16.57
C VAL A 202 14.20 -5.25 17.97
N THR A 203 13.76 -4.08 18.40
CA THR A 203 13.93 -3.60 19.78
C THR A 203 12.61 -3.09 20.31
N PHE A 204 12.26 -3.53 21.51
CA PHE A 204 11.08 -3.08 22.22
C PHE A 204 11.47 -2.05 23.27
N VAL A 205 10.75 -0.94 23.33
CA VAL A 205 10.92 0.12 24.34
C VAL A 205 9.59 0.39 25.04
N GLU A 206 9.63 0.92 26.26
CA GLU A 206 8.42 1.40 26.92
C GLU A 206 7.95 2.72 26.29
N LEU A 207 6.62 2.91 26.17
CA LEU A 207 6.04 3.99 25.37
C LEU A 207 6.46 5.40 25.82
N ASN A 208 6.70 5.61 27.11
CA ASN A 208 7.11 6.90 27.68
C ASN A 208 8.58 6.95 28.11
N ASP A 209 9.38 5.93 27.76
CA ASP A 209 10.80 5.89 28.10
C ASP A 209 11.65 6.45 26.95
N MET A 210 11.67 7.79 26.87
CA MET A 210 12.41 8.52 25.83
C MET A 210 13.93 8.37 25.96
N GLU A 211 14.45 8.12 27.16
CA GLU A 211 15.88 7.91 27.38
C GLU A 211 16.33 6.57 26.79
N THR A 212 15.55 5.50 27.00
CA THR A 212 15.82 4.21 26.36
C THR A 212 15.67 4.31 24.84
N LEU A 213 14.64 5.00 24.33
CA LEU A 213 14.49 5.22 22.89
C LEU A 213 15.71 5.95 22.32
N LYS A 214 16.16 7.02 22.97
CA LYS A 214 17.35 7.79 22.56
C LYS A 214 18.61 6.93 22.57
N ALA A 215 18.82 6.13 23.62
CA ALA A 215 19.97 5.24 23.71
C ALA A 215 19.98 4.21 22.57
N VAL A 216 18.82 3.61 22.25
CA VAL A 216 18.69 2.66 21.13
C VAL A 216 19.00 3.32 19.79
N LEU A 217 18.49 4.53 19.57
CA LEU A 217 18.74 5.35 18.37
C LEU A 217 20.22 5.79 18.28
N ASP A 218 20.89 6.06 19.41
CA ASP A 218 22.30 6.45 19.43
C ASP A 218 23.26 5.28 19.15
N MET A 219 22.89 4.06 19.57
CA MET A 219 23.74 2.87 19.44
C MET A 219 23.52 2.07 18.15
N GLY A 220 22.42 2.30 17.44
CA GLY A 220 21.98 1.46 16.33
C GLY A 220 21.64 2.26 15.08
N ASP A 221 21.65 1.55 13.94
CA ASP A 221 21.14 2.06 12.66
C ASP A 221 19.65 1.71 12.55
N VAL A 222 18.82 2.47 13.28
CA VAL A 222 17.37 2.25 13.30
C VAL A 222 16.76 2.70 11.98
N THR A 223 16.07 1.79 11.31
CA THR A 223 15.39 2.10 10.04
C THR A 223 14.03 2.75 10.27
N LEU A 224 13.26 2.21 11.23
CA LEU A 224 11.88 2.62 11.45
C LEU A 224 11.46 2.46 12.91
N PHE A 225 10.83 3.50 13.45
CA PHE A 225 10.07 3.46 14.70
C PHE A 225 8.58 3.27 14.39
N TYR A 226 7.94 2.29 15.04
CA TYR A 226 6.51 2.01 14.92
C TYR A 226 5.83 2.05 16.29
N THR A 227 4.66 2.69 16.40
CA THR A 227 3.80 2.56 17.59
C THR A 227 2.37 2.98 17.30
N ASP A 228 1.43 2.58 18.15
CA ASP A 228 0.08 3.14 18.15
C ASP A 228 -0.01 4.28 19.17
N SER A 229 -0.73 5.34 18.82
CA SER A 229 -1.01 6.45 19.72
C SER A 229 -2.43 6.99 19.46
N PRO A 230 -3.35 6.91 20.44
CA PRO A 230 -3.22 6.23 21.74
C PRO A 230 -3.01 4.71 21.62
N SER A 231 -2.37 4.12 22.64
CA SER A 231 -2.16 2.67 22.72
C SER A 231 -3.42 1.90 23.08
N ASN A 232 -3.51 0.64 22.67
CA ASN A 232 -4.60 -0.26 23.03
C ASN A 232 -4.09 -1.32 24.03
N PRO A 233 -4.75 -1.57 25.19
CA PRO A 233 -6.01 -0.99 25.66
C PRO A 233 -5.86 0.19 26.64
N HIS A 234 -4.63 0.55 27.01
CA HIS A 234 -4.38 1.48 28.11
C HIS A 234 -4.49 2.97 27.74
N LEU A 235 -4.71 3.29 26.46
CA LEU A 235 -4.88 4.65 25.94
C LEU A 235 -3.71 5.58 26.28
N LYS A 236 -2.49 5.04 26.38
CA LYS A 236 -1.31 5.88 26.59
C LYS A 236 -0.95 6.56 25.28
N CYS A 237 -0.63 7.84 25.35
CA CYS A 237 -0.19 8.63 24.20
C CYS A 237 1.31 8.83 24.27
N ILE A 238 1.94 8.89 23.10
CA ILE A 238 3.35 9.23 22.95
C ILE A 238 3.48 10.66 22.43
N ASP A 239 4.55 11.36 22.81
CA ASP A 239 4.88 12.65 22.20
C ASP A 239 5.45 12.41 20.79
N ILE A 240 4.56 12.39 19.80
CA ILE A 240 4.91 12.11 18.39
C ILE A 240 5.96 13.10 17.89
N LYS A 241 5.89 14.38 18.30
CA LYS A 241 6.83 15.40 17.87
C LYS A 241 8.22 15.12 18.40
N LEU A 242 8.34 14.85 19.70
CA LEU A 242 9.61 14.50 20.31
C LEU A 242 10.21 13.22 19.68
N VAL A 243 9.39 12.21 19.43
CA VAL A 243 9.82 10.96 18.80
C VAL A 243 10.31 11.18 17.37
N ALA A 244 9.57 11.96 16.57
CA ALA A 244 9.96 12.34 15.21
C ALA A 244 11.33 13.03 15.22
N GLU A 245 11.50 14.04 16.08
CA GLU A 245 12.76 14.75 16.21
C GLU A 245 13.93 13.82 16.62
N LEU A 246 13.70 12.86 17.53
CA LEU A 246 14.69 11.87 17.94
C LEU A 246 15.08 10.93 16.78
N CYS A 247 14.09 10.40 16.07
CA CYS A 247 14.28 9.43 14.99
C CYS A 247 14.97 10.08 13.77
N HIS A 248 14.50 11.26 13.35
CA HIS A 248 15.02 11.97 12.18
C HIS A 248 16.48 12.40 12.35
N ARG A 249 16.93 12.73 13.58
CA ARG A 249 18.36 12.99 13.86
C ARG A 249 19.27 11.81 13.54
N LYS A 250 18.73 10.61 13.46
CA LYS A 250 19.44 9.37 13.14
C LYS A 250 19.05 8.79 11.77
N GLY A 251 18.19 9.49 11.02
CA GLY A 251 17.68 9.02 9.72
C GLY A 251 16.62 7.92 9.80
N ALA A 252 16.06 7.65 10.99
CA ALA A 252 14.99 6.67 11.17
C ALA A 252 13.64 7.29 10.79
N LEU A 253 12.78 6.51 10.11
CA LEU A 253 11.40 6.88 9.82
C LEU A 253 10.49 6.65 11.02
N VAL A 254 9.38 7.40 11.11
CA VAL A 254 8.36 7.27 12.15
C VAL A 254 7.01 6.89 11.53
N CYS A 255 6.48 5.74 11.95
CA CYS A 255 5.17 5.24 11.58
C CYS A 255 4.25 5.20 12.80
N ILE A 256 3.13 5.90 12.74
CA ILE A 256 2.14 5.96 13.81
C ILE A 256 0.84 5.27 13.38
N ASP A 257 0.41 4.26 14.14
CA ASP A 257 -0.96 3.77 14.07
C ASP A 257 -1.87 4.72 14.85
N SER A 258 -2.71 5.44 14.10
CA SER A 258 -3.61 6.48 14.62
C SER A 258 -5.07 6.00 14.63
N THR A 259 -5.29 4.68 14.60
CA THR A 259 -6.62 4.06 14.54
C THR A 259 -7.55 4.56 15.64
N LEU A 260 -7.06 4.64 16.89
CA LEU A 260 -7.89 5.07 18.02
C LEU A 260 -8.14 6.57 18.04
N ALA A 261 -7.20 7.38 17.57
CA ALA A 261 -7.40 8.82 17.50
C ALA A 261 -8.35 9.21 16.37
N SER A 262 -8.29 8.51 15.23
CA SER A 262 -8.85 8.93 13.93
C SER A 262 -8.19 10.22 13.40
N PRO A 263 -8.31 10.54 12.09
CA PRO A 263 -7.75 11.78 11.54
C PRO A 263 -8.40 13.06 12.11
N ILE A 264 -9.52 12.94 12.83
CA ILE A 264 -10.22 14.06 13.45
C ILE A 264 -9.47 14.56 14.70
N ASN A 265 -9.07 13.64 15.60
CA ASN A 265 -8.50 14.04 16.89
C ASN A 265 -6.99 14.18 16.89
N GLN A 266 -6.27 13.49 16.00
CA GLN A 266 -4.82 13.57 15.89
C GLN A 266 -4.39 13.40 14.43
N LYS A 267 -3.41 14.19 14.00
CA LYS A 267 -2.82 14.14 12.66
C LYS A 267 -1.32 13.93 12.78
N PRO A 268 -0.83 12.68 12.96
CA PRO A 268 0.58 12.41 13.24
C PRO A 268 1.55 13.03 12.24
N LEU A 269 1.17 13.11 10.97
CA LEU A 269 2.00 13.72 9.91
C LEU A 269 2.30 15.19 10.19
N THR A 270 1.32 15.94 10.72
CA THR A 270 1.53 17.35 11.10
C THR A 270 2.42 17.52 12.34
N LEU A 271 2.62 16.43 13.09
CA LEU A 271 3.50 16.38 14.27
C LEU A 271 4.89 15.84 13.93
N GLY A 272 5.15 15.49 12.67
CA GLY A 272 6.47 15.02 12.20
C GLY A 272 6.57 13.52 11.94
N ALA A 273 5.50 12.73 12.07
CA ALA A 273 5.52 11.36 11.59
C ALA A 273 5.66 11.31 10.06
N ASP A 274 6.33 10.28 9.55
CA ASP A 274 6.52 10.08 8.11
C ASP A 274 5.36 9.27 7.50
N VAL A 275 4.81 8.33 8.29
CA VAL A 275 3.70 7.46 7.87
C VAL A 275 2.65 7.40 8.97
N VAL A 276 1.38 7.44 8.57
CA VAL A 276 0.25 7.15 9.44
C VAL A 276 -0.50 5.94 8.90
N VAL A 277 -0.84 5.00 9.77
CA VAL A 277 -1.67 3.84 9.43
C VAL A 277 -2.97 3.85 10.22
N HIS A 278 -4.02 3.31 9.59
CA HIS A 278 -5.34 3.18 10.19
C HIS A 278 -5.94 1.82 9.90
N SER A 279 -6.60 1.25 10.89
CA SER A 279 -7.62 0.24 10.67
C SER A 279 -8.96 0.92 10.40
N ALA A 280 -9.26 1.13 9.12
CA ALA A 280 -10.53 1.76 8.70
C ALA A 280 -11.79 1.00 9.15
N THR A 281 -11.67 -0.28 9.50
CA THR A 281 -12.75 -1.12 10.07
C THR A 281 -13.33 -0.59 11.39
N LYS A 282 -12.67 0.40 12.01
CA LYS A 282 -13.03 1.01 13.30
C LYS A 282 -13.81 2.31 13.07
N TYR A 283 -13.34 3.43 13.60
CA TYR A 283 -14.05 4.71 13.57
C TYR A 283 -14.29 5.25 12.15
N ILE A 284 -13.37 5.02 11.20
CA ILE A 284 -13.52 5.50 9.82
C ILE A 284 -14.75 4.88 9.15
N ALA A 285 -14.94 3.57 9.26
CA ALA A 285 -16.16 2.92 8.78
C ALA A 285 -17.35 3.18 9.70
N GLY A 286 -17.16 3.08 11.02
CA GLY A 286 -18.15 3.45 12.04
C GLY A 286 -19.36 2.52 12.21
N HIS A 287 -19.57 1.56 11.31
CA HIS A 287 -20.82 0.78 11.24
C HIS A 287 -20.64 -0.75 11.34
N HIS A 288 -19.43 -1.23 11.66
CA HIS A 288 -19.11 -2.65 11.90
C HIS A 288 -19.42 -3.62 10.74
N ASP A 289 -19.59 -3.12 9.53
CA ASP A 289 -20.00 -3.87 8.33
C ASP A 289 -18.90 -3.90 7.26
N VAL A 290 -17.82 -3.14 7.44
CA VAL A 290 -16.68 -3.10 6.52
C VAL A 290 -15.43 -3.67 7.17
N SER A 291 -14.99 -4.79 6.62
CA SER A 291 -13.59 -5.19 6.62
C SER A 291 -13.31 -5.80 5.26
N HIS A 292 -12.19 -5.48 4.62
CA HIS A 292 -11.77 -6.25 3.45
C HIS A 292 -11.12 -7.55 3.95
N ARG A 293 -11.92 -8.36 4.68
CA ARG A 293 -11.79 -9.80 4.59
C ARG A 293 -12.31 -10.16 3.20
N GLY A 294 -11.40 -10.24 2.23
CA GLY A 294 -11.68 -11.05 1.06
C GLY A 294 -12.14 -12.42 1.56
N MET A 295 -13.41 -12.75 1.30
CA MET A 295 -13.94 -14.07 1.58
C MET A 295 -13.25 -15.09 0.67
N HIS A 296 -12.98 -16.26 1.26
CA HIS A 296 -12.54 -17.55 0.71
C HIS A 296 -11.04 -17.87 0.76
#